data_AF-A0A923VAB4-F1
#
_entry.id   AF-A0A923VAB4-F1
#
_cell.length_a   1.000
_cell.length_b   1.000
_cell.length_c   1.000
_cell.angle_alpha   90.00
_cell.angle_beta   90.00
_cell.angle_gamma   90.00
#
_symmetry.space_group_name_H-M   'P 1'
#
loop_
_entity.id
_entity.type
_entity.pdbx_description
1 polymer ?
#
loop_
_entity_poly.entity_id
_entity_poly.type
_entity_poly.pdbx_seq_one_letter_code
_entity_poly.pdbx_strand_id
1 'polypeptide(L)'
;MKNIFQNQKNLILMITSAILFVGCAPKNTASLDQAAQSISDSLGCANVQSKVFDSFYELLDQNQSIPLAGDLKDSLQKKLAVLKTDQHLSKEEAEKLDQVSAKLLNVVDLMLSESVQNPQVTSKEQIQKLIEYEMEDQSSPQTIATHSKVNAALKEVRALSAELPVSCANPDQEIPMSAAAVANSKLSKGLDMVFATAYQSCRVLDLPPMDSTTPNIQGVTRVGTHSDGIGGKRLVTDVKAAQNSHYYMRGIASESSCTKTTPLIYDYGGKVFTSGNTISFFKNAGSGTEALGVDCSGYVAASIAVGGLRYKPGLANKPIYANQGASKYMDAAKSGFTCFENVTVTPLVSIKEGDVVGVSGHVLAIDKIGADPFALANIKTVAECSTLNYKNFDIVIVQSSPSKGGIGMNKYKVKDYLAESSKMKTAFVEMGKNACLAKFQYKWIKPASSDWGFVRHKRTAECVTARAVMEGESCTKACL
;
A
#
# COMPACT_ATOMS: atom_id res chain seq x y z
N MET A 1 48.74 -69.24 2.31
CA MET A 1 47.82 -68.36 1.53
C MET A 1 46.37 -68.83 1.66
N LYS A 2 45.79 -68.71 2.86
CA LYS A 2 44.35 -68.84 3.16
C LYS A 2 44.18 -68.15 4.52
N ASN A 3 43.31 -67.15 4.58
CA ASN A 3 42.82 -66.41 5.79
C ASN A 3 42.92 -64.88 5.70
N ILE A 4 42.40 -64.25 4.64
CA ILE A 4 42.09 -62.79 4.69
C ILE A 4 40.86 -62.46 3.85
N PHE A 5 39.70 -63.12 4.02
CA PHE A 5 38.46 -62.67 3.34
C PHE A 5 37.20 -63.16 4.06
N GLN A 6 37.02 -62.84 5.35
CA GLN A 6 35.73 -63.16 6.00
C GLN A 6 35.31 -62.26 7.16
N ASN A 7 35.87 -61.04 7.29
CA ASN A 7 35.56 -60.15 8.40
C ASN A 7 35.15 -58.70 8.02
N GLN A 8 34.75 -58.45 6.77
CA GLN A 8 34.32 -57.11 6.33
C GLN A 8 32.84 -56.96 5.95
N LYS A 9 32.01 -58.02 6.01
CA LYS A 9 30.59 -57.94 5.61
C LYS A 9 29.61 -57.60 6.74
N ASN A 10 30.01 -57.67 8.01
CA ASN A 10 29.09 -57.42 9.13
C ASN A 10 29.25 -56.04 9.81
N LEU A 11 30.18 -55.19 9.35
CA LEU A 11 30.36 -53.83 9.89
C LEU A 11 29.78 -52.73 8.99
N ILE A 12 29.34 -53.05 7.77
CA ILE A 12 28.76 -52.10 6.80
C ILE A 12 27.21 -52.10 6.85
N LEU A 13 26.59 -52.92 7.70
CA LEU A 13 25.14 -53.01 7.85
C LEU A 13 24.59 -52.40 9.16
N MET A 14 25.40 -51.63 9.89
CA MET A 14 24.93 -50.88 11.09
C MET A 14 25.20 -49.35 11.02
N ILE A 15 25.72 -48.83 9.92
CA ILE A 15 25.96 -47.37 9.71
C ILE A 15 25.12 -46.85 8.53
N THR A 16 23.94 -47.43 8.30
CA THR A 16 23.01 -47.03 7.23
C THR A 16 21.59 -46.76 7.72
N SER A 17 21.38 -46.65 9.05
CA SER A 17 20.07 -46.36 9.65
C SER A 17 20.03 -45.12 10.56
N ALA A 18 21.08 -44.30 10.58
CA ALA A 18 21.18 -43.11 11.45
C ALA A 18 21.16 -41.76 10.70
N ILE A 19 20.85 -41.76 9.40
CA ILE A 19 20.71 -40.55 8.59
C ILE A 19 19.34 -40.66 7.92
N LEU A 20 18.56 -39.57 7.92
CA LEU A 20 17.23 -39.38 7.30
C LEU A 20 16.00 -39.30 8.23
N PHE A 21 16.18 -38.93 9.50
CA PHE A 21 15.15 -38.15 10.21
C PHE A 21 15.70 -36.77 10.57
N VAL A 22 16.25 -36.05 9.60
CA VAL A 22 16.19 -34.58 9.67
C VAL A 22 14.74 -34.26 9.38
N GLY A 23 13.90 -34.37 10.41
CA GLY A 23 12.51 -33.98 10.35
C GLY A 23 12.49 -32.57 9.79
N CYS A 24 11.80 -32.38 8.67
CA CYS A 24 11.56 -31.07 8.09
C CYS A 24 10.80 -30.24 9.14
N ALA A 25 11.53 -29.60 10.05
CA ALA A 25 10.95 -28.59 10.91
C ALA A 25 10.30 -27.58 9.94
N PRO A 26 8.99 -27.33 10.07
CA PRO A 26 8.29 -26.46 9.13
C PRO A 26 9.03 -25.13 9.10
N LYS A 27 9.40 -24.66 7.90
CA LYS A 27 10.26 -23.49 7.66
C LYS A 27 9.77 -22.19 8.34
N ASN A 28 8.57 -22.20 8.93
CA ASN A 28 7.89 -21.02 9.44
C ASN A 28 7.97 -20.87 10.97
N THR A 29 8.54 -21.82 11.73
CA THR A 29 8.53 -21.77 13.21
C THR A 29 9.15 -20.51 13.79
N ALA A 30 10.26 -20.02 13.24
CA ALA A 30 10.94 -18.82 13.74
C ALA A 30 10.09 -17.54 13.59
N SER A 31 9.45 -17.36 12.44
CA SER A 31 8.57 -16.20 12.18
C SER A 31 7.30 -16.24 13.04
N LEU A 32 6.74 -17.44 13.27
CA LEU A 32 5.59 -17.65 14.16
C LEU A 32 5.95 -17.27 15.59
N ASP A 33 7.09 -17.75 16.07
CA ASP A 33 7.60 -17.44 17.40
C ASP A 33 7.92 -15.95 17.57
N GLN A 34 8.45 -15.31 16.52
CA GLN A 34 8.69 -13.87 16.51
C GLN A 34 7.37 -13.09 16.59
N ALA A 35 6.38 -13.42 15.75
CA ALA A 35 5.08 -12.75 15.77
C ALA A 35 4.35 -12.94 17.12
N ALA A 36 4.37 -14.16 17.66
CA ALA A 36 3.84 -14.46 18.99
C ALA A 36 4.55 -13.67 20.09
N GLN A 37 5.88 -13.56 20.02
CA GLN A 37 6.66 -12.73 20.95
C GLN A 37 6.26 -11.26 20.83
N SER A 38 6.20 -10.70 19.62
CA SER A 38 5.83 -9.30 19.39
C SER A 38 4.41 -8.98 19.89
N ILE A 39 3.46 -9.89 19.71
CA ILE A 39 2.11 -9.77 20.28
C ILE A 39 2.18 -9.73 21.81
N SER A 40 2.89 -10.67 22.44
CA SER A 40 3.04 -10.74 23.90
C SER A 40 3.70 -9.47 24.46
N ASP A 41 4.80 -9.02 23.85
CA ASP A 41 5.55 -7.83 24.23
C ASP A 41 4.76 -6.53 24.08
N SER A 42 3.69 -6.56 23.27
CA SER A 42 2.83 -5.40 23.03
C SER A 42 1.75 -5.17 24.08
N LEU A 43 1.53 -6.13 24.99
CA LEU A 43 0.44 -6.06 25.98
C LEU A 43 0.53 -4.84 26.90
N GLY A 44 1.74 -4.40 27.23
CA GLY A 44 1.98 -3.19 28.02
C GLY A 44 1.91 -1.88 27.24
N CYS A 45 1.68 -1.92 25.92
CA CYS A 45 1.74 -0.75 25.05
C CYS A 45 0.38 -0.05 24.92
N ALA A 46 0.39 1.28 24.92
CA ALA A 46 -0.83 2.09 24.75
C ALA A 46 -1.56 1.82 23.42
N ASN A 47 -0.83 1.35 22.41
CA ASN A 47 -1.27 1.06 21.06
C ASN A 47 -1.30 -0.44 20.74
N VAL A 48 -1.51 -1.32 21.73
CA VAL A 48 -1.53 -2.80 21.58
C VAL A 48 -2.25 -3.28 20.32
N GLN A 49 -3.40 -2.70 19.97
CA GLN A 49 -4.14 -3.01 18.74
C GLN A 49 -3.28 -2.88 17.47
N SER A 50 -2.61 -1.74 17.29
CA SER A 50 -1.75 -1.49 16.12
C SER A 50 -0.57 -2.46 16.08
N LYS A 51 0.03 -2.76 17.24
CA LYS A 51 1.18 -3.69 17.35
C LYS A 51 0.80 -5.14 17.06
N VAL A 52 -0.41 -5.55 17.41
CA VAL A 52 -0.95 -6.85 17.01
C VAL A 52 -1.07 -6.91 15.48
N PHE A 53 -1.68 -5.91 14.83
CA PHE A 53 -1.72 -5.84 13.37
C PHE A 53 -0.32 -5.87 12.74
N ASP A 54 0.63 -5.11 13.29
CA ASP A 54 2.04 -5.09 12.83
C ASP A 54 2.66 -6.49 12.85
N SER A 55 2.41 -7.27 13.91
CA SER A 55 2.90 -8.64 14.04
C SER A 55 2.31 -9.57 12.97
N PHE A 56 1.04 -9.41 12.62
CA PHE A 56 0.42 -10.17 11.53
C PHE A 56 0.95 -9.74 10.16
N TYR A 57 1.16 -8.44 9.94
CA TYR A 57 1.74 -7.95 8.68
C TYR A 57 3.13 -8.54 8.47
N GLU A 58 4.00 -8.45 9.49
CA GLU A 58 5.36 -8.99 9.42
C GLU A 58 5.36 -10.50 9.18
N LEU A 59 4.50 -11.24 9.89
CA LEU A 59 4.38 -12.70 9.73
C LEU A 59 3.99 -13.11 8.30
N LEU A 60 2.99 -12.43 7.73
CA LEU A 60 2.47 -12.75 6.39
C LEU A 60 3.43 -12.31 5.29
N ASP A 61 4.10 -11.16 5.46
CA ASP A 61 5.06 -10.64 4.50
C ASP A 61 6.34 -11.48 4.45
N GLN A 62 6.89 -11.87 5.61
CA GLN A 62 8.11 -12.69 5.70
C GLN A 62 7.92 -14.12 5.19
N ASN A 63 6.82 -14.79 5.57
CA ASN A 63 6.60 -16.18 5.16
C ASN A 63 6.07 -16.32 3.74
N GLN A 64 5.45 -15.27 3.21
CA GLN A 64 4.69 -15.30 1.97
C GLN A 64 3.56 -16.35 1.94
N SER A 65 3.23 -16.94 3.09
CA SER A 65 2.19 -17.97 3.28
C SER A 65 1.36 -17.63 4.52
N ILE A 66 0.08 -17.98 4.48
CA ILE A 66 -0.81 -17.81 5.63
C ILE A 66 -0.51 -18.92 6.65
N PRO A 67 -0.21 -18.58 7.93
CA PRO A 67 0.05 -19.58 8.95
C PRO A 67 -1.22 -20.36 9.30
N LEU A 68 -1.05 -21.59 9.78
CA LEU A 68 -2.15 -22.30 10.44
C LEU A 68 -2.49 -21.57 11.75
N ALA A 69 -3.77 -21.31 11.97
CA ALA A 69 -4.22 -20.61 13.18
C ALA A 69 -3.85 -21.37 14.47
N GLY A 70 -3.84 -22.71 14.43
CA GLY A 70 -3.40 -23.54 15.56
C GLY A 70 -1.94 -23.28 15.94
N ASP A 71 -1.04 -23.29 14.96
CA ASP A 71 0.40 -23.11 15.20
C ASP A 71 0.72 -21.74 15.81
N LEU A 72 0.08 -20.67 15.31
CA LEU A 72 0.25 -19.32 15.87
C LEU A 72 -0.34 -19.23 17.29
N LYS A 73 -1.50 -19.85 17.53
CA LYS A 73 -2.12 -19.90 18.85
C LYS A 73 -1.24 -20.65 19.86
N ASP A 74 -0.69 -21.79 19.48
CA ASP A 74 0.21 -22.58 20.33
C ASP A 74 1.48 -21.81 20.67
N SER A 75 2.08 -21.13 19.68
CA SER A 75 3.25 -20.27 19.91
C SER A 75 2.92 -19.11 20.85
N LEU A 76 1.79 -18.43 20.65
CA LEU A 76 1.33 -17.34 21.50
C LEU A 76 1.05 -17.79 22.94
N GLN A 77 0.39 -18.93 23.13
CA GLN A 77 0.18 -19.50 24.46
C GLN A 77 1.50 -19.77 25.19
N LYS A 78 2.51 -20.30 24.49
CA LYS A 78 3.84 -20.52 25.08
C LYS A 78 4.48 -19.21 25.53
N LYS A 79 4.41 -18.15 24.71
CA LYS A 79 4.97 -16.83 25.07
C LYS A 79 4.26 -16.19 26.25
N LEU A 80 2.93 -16.28 26.31
CA LEU A 80 2.14 -15.77 27.44
C LEU A 80 2.38 -16.58 28.72
N ALA A 81 2.61 -17.89 28.62
CA ALA A 81 2.99 -18.71 29.77
C ALA A 81 4.35 -18.30 30.34
N VAL A 82 5.33 -17.98 29.49
CA VAL A 82 6.63 -17.43 29.92
C VAL A 82 6.45 -16.05 30.58
N LEU A 83 5.65 -15.17 29.99
CA LEU A 83 5.35 -13.87 30.58
C LEU A 83 4.73 -14.01 31.98
N LYS A 84 3.85 -14.99 32.16
CA LYS A 84 3.20 -15.31 33.45
C LYS A 84 4.22 -15.72 34.52
N THR A 85 5.25 -16.50 34.14
CA THR A 85 6.29 -16.95 35.07
C THR A 85 7.31 -15.86 35.37
N ASP A 86 7.72 -15.09 34.36
CA ASP A 86 8.85 -14.17 34.45
C ASP A 86 8.50 -12.86 35.18
N GLN A 87 7.25 -12.41 35.11
CA GLN A 87 6.80 -11.16 35.72
C GLN A 87 6.37 -11.31 37.19
N HIS A 88 6.47 -12.51 37.77
CA HIS A 88 6.04 -12.81 39.15
C HIS A 88 4.63 -12.27 39.48
N LEU A 89 3.69 -12.44 38.53
CA LEU A 89 2.33 -11.93 38.66
C LEU A 89 1.64 -12.48 39.91
N SER A 90 0.91 -11.62 40.61
CA SER A 90 -0.03 -12.04 41.65
C SER A 90 -1.08 -13.00 41.07
N LYS A 91 -1.80 -13.71 41.94
CA LYS A 91 -2.86 -14.63 41.50
C LYS A 91 -3.92 -13.92 40.64
N GLU A 92 -4.33 -12.71 41.02
CA GLU A 92 -5.31 -11.93 40.27
C GLU A 92 -4.78 -11.50 38.90
N GLU A 93 -3.54 -11.01 38.84
CA GLU A 93 -2.89 -10.62 37.58
C GLU A 93 -2.68 -11.83 36.65
N ALA A 94 -2.34 -12.99 37.21
CA ALA A 94 -2.23 -14.25 36.50
C ALA A 94 -3.58 -14.70 35.87
N GLU A 95 -4.69 -14.55 36.61
CA GLU A 95 -6.04 -14.81 36.09
C GLU A 95 -6.46 -13.80 35.01
N LYS A 96 -6.08 -12.52 35.15
CA LYS A 96 -6.29 -11.51 34.10
C LYS A 96 -5.47 -11.81 32.84
N LEU A 97 -4.21 -12.26 32.98
CA LEU A 97 -3.40 -12.67 31.84
C LEU A 97 -3.99 -13.88 31.12
N ASP A 98 -4.62 -14.83 31.83
CA ASP A 98 -5.33 -15.94 31.21
C ASP A 98 -6.54 -15.45 30.40
N GLN A 99 -7.27 -14.43 30.87
CA GLN A 99 -8.35 -13.78 30.11
C GLN A 99 -7.82 -13.04 28.88
N VAL A 100 -6.73 -12.29 29.01
CA VAL A 100 -6.04 -11.64 27.87
C VAL A 100 -5.63 -12.68 26.83
N SER A 101 -5.04 -13.80 27.27
CA SER A 101 -4.66 -14.92 26.43
C SER A 101 -5.86 -15.44 25.64
N ALA A 102 -6.96 -15.80 26.31
CA ALA A 102 -8.17 -16.28 25.64
C ALA A 102 -8.70 -15.29 24.58
N LYS A 103 -8.66 -13.98 24.87
CA LYS A 103 -9.10 -12.94 23.93
C LYS A 103 -8.15 -12.80 22.74
N LEU A 104 -6.84 -12.85 22.95
CA LEU A 104 -5.86 -12.85 21.87
C LEU A 104 -5.99 -14.07 20.95
N LEU A 105 -6.24 -15.26 21.49
CA LEU A 105 -6.47 -16.46 20.68
C LEU A 105 -7.71 -16.31 19.80
N ASN A 106 -8.78 -15.69 20.31
CA ASN A 106 -9.95 -15.34 19.52
C ASN A 106 -9.63 -14.28 18.45
N VAL A 107 -8.75 -13.31 18.72
CA VAL A 107 -8.27 -12.35 17.71
C VAL A 107 -7.56 -13.09 16.56
N VAL A 108 -6.71 -14.09 16.87
CA VAL A 108 -6.06 -14.92 15.83
C VAL A 108 -7.11 -15.60 14.94
N ASP A 109 -8.13 -16.21 15.53
CA ASP A 109 -9.21 -16.85 14.78
C ASP A 109 -9.98 -15.86 13.90
N LEU A 110 -10.31 -14.68 14.43
CA LEU A 110 -11.01 -13.65 13.67
C LEU A 110 -10.17 -13.12 12.50
N MET A 111 -8.89 -12.81 12.75
CA MET A 111 -7.98 -12.26 11.75
C MET A 111 -7.71 -13.25 10.62
N LEU A 112 -7.64 -14.56 10.89
CA LEU A 112 -7.39 -15.60 9.89
C LEU A 112 -8.67 -16.27 9.36
N SER A 113 -9.86 -15.87 9.83
CA SER A 113 -11.13 -16.54 9.52
C SER A 113 -11.42 -16.69 8.02
N GLU A 114 -11.13 -15.67 7.21
CA GLU A 114 -11.34 -15.72 5.76
C GLU A 114 -10.45 -16.77 5.09
N SER A 115 -9.17 -16.84 5.48
CA SER A 115 -8.24 -17.84 4.94
C SER A 115 -8.60 -19.28 5.32
N VAL A 116 -9.22 -19.47 6.49
CA VAL A 116 -9.74 -20.78 6.93
C VAL A 116 -10.95 -21.19 6.10
N GLN A 117 -11.85 -20.24 5.81
CA GLN A 117 -13.06 -20.48 5.01
C GLN A 117 -12.77 -20.61 3.51
N ASN A 118 -11.71 -19.96 3.04
CA ASN A 118 -11.28 -19.98 1.65
C ASN A 118 -9.77 -20.24 1.55
N PRO A 119 -9.36 -21.51 1.41
CA PRO A 119 -7.95 -21.90 1.29
C PRO A 119 -7.23 -21.33 0.05
N GLN A 120 -7.95 -20.71 -0.90
CA GLN A 120 -7.37 -20.07 -2.07
C GLN A 120 -6.90 -18.63 -1.79
N VAL A 121 -7.24 -18.07 -0.63
CA VAL A 121 -6.76 -16.75 -0.23
C VAL A 121 -5.23 -16.79 -0.12
N THR A 122 -4.60 -15.89 -0.86
CA THR A 122 -3.15 -15.70 -0.81
C THR A 122 -2.75 -14.87 0.41
N SER A 123 -1.50 -14.97 0.84
CA SER A 123 -0.93 -14.12 1.90
C SER A 123 -1.14 -12.62 1.62
N LYS A 124 -1.09 -12.22 0.36
CA LYS A 124 -1.31 -10.83 -0.08
C LYS A 124 -2.75 -10.37 0.08
N GLU A 125 -3.70 -11.20 -0.33
CA GLU A 125 -5.12 -10.92 -0.12
C GLU A 125 -5.43 -10.85 1.38
N GLN A 126 -4.83 -11.74 2.18
CA GLN A 126 -4.96 -11.72 3.63
C GLN A 126 -4.36 -10.43 4.25
N ILE A 127 -3.19 -9.96 3.81
CA ILE A 127 -2.63 -8.66 4.22
C ILE A 127 -3.62 -7.54 3.88
N GLN A 128 -4.19 -7.54 2.67
CA GLN A 128 -5.17 -6.53 2.27
C GLN A 128 -6.40 -6.55 3.18
N LYS A 129 -6.86 -7.74 3.60
CA LYS A 129 -7.97 -7.87 4.57
C LYS A 129 -7.65 -7.30 5.94
N LEU A 130 -6.45 -7.55 6.44
CA LEU A 130 -6.00 -6.98 7.70
C LEU A 130 -5.92 -5.44 7.64
N ILE A 131 -5.42 -4.89 6.53
CA ILE A 131 -5.44 -3.43 6.29
C ILE A 131 -6.88 -2.91 6.30
N GLU A 132 -7.81 -3.58 5.62
CA GLU A 132 -9.23 -3.21 5.63
C GLU A 132 -9.82 -3.24 7.05
N TYR A 133 -9.46 -4.22 7.87
CA TYR A 133 -9.94 -4.32 9.24
C TYR A 133 -9.40 -3.19 10.13
N GLU A 134 -8.10 -2.92 10.04
CA GLU A 134 -7.46 -1.85 10.82
C GLU A 134 -7.96 -0.46 10.41
N MET A 135 -8.24 -0.26 9.12
CA MET A 135 -8.81 0.99 8.60
C MET A 135 -10.31 1.16 8.90
N GLU A 136 -10.98 0.10 9.37
CA GLU A 136 -12.44 0.03 9.51
C GLU A 136 -13.16 0.30 8.20
N ASP A 137 -12.75 -0.42 7.17
CA ASP A 137 -13.32 -0.30 5.84
C ASP A 137 -14.82 -0.65 5.83
N GLN A 138 -15.62 0.24 5.25
CA GLN A 138 -17.09 0.17 5.18
C GLN A 138 -17.60 -0.27 3.79
N SER A 139 -16.74 -0.83 2.94
CA SER A 139 -17.08 -1.10 1.53
C SER A 139 -17.91 -2.36 1.34
N SER A 140 -17.90 -3.29 2.30
CA SER A 140 -18.73 -4.51 2.25
C SER A 140 -19.30 -4.90 3.62
N PRO A 141 -20.52 -5.46 3.70
CA PRO A 141 -21.10 -5.92 4.96
C PRO A 141 -20.25 -6.96 5.68
N GLN A 142 -19.59 -7.85 4.94
CA GLN A 142 -18.71 -8.87 5.52
C GLN A 142 -17.47 -8.24 6.16
N THR A 143 -16.80 -7.31 5.47
CA THR A 143 -15.68 -6.55 6.02
C THR A 143 -16.10 -5.81 7.28
N ILE A 144 -17.27 -5.15 7.25
CA ILE A 144 -17.84 -4.45 8.41
C ILE A 144 -18.03 -5.36 9.62
N ALA A 145 -18.68 -6.51 9.39
CA ALA A 145 -18.94 -7.48 10.44
C ALA A 145 -17.64 -8.03 11.04
N THR A 146 -16.65 -8.36 10.21
CA THR A 146 -15.38 -8.92 10.68
C THR A 146 -14.54 -7.89 11.43
N HIS A 147 -14.34 -6.69 10.86
CA HIS A 147 -13.51 -5.69 11.53
C HIS A 147 -14.15 -5.22 12.84
N SER A 148 -15.49 -5.18 12.93
CA SER A 148 -16.19 -4.84 14.17
C SER A 148 -15.91 -5.87 15.27
N LYS A 149 -15.88 -7.16 14.93
CA LYS A 149 -15.53 -8.24 15.86
C LYS A 149 -14.06 -8.17 16.28
N VAL A 150 -13.15 -7.96 15.33
CA VAL A 150 -11.71 -7.82 15.59
C VAL A 150 -11.44 -6.64 16.53
N ASN A 151 -12.03 -5.47 16.25
CA ASN A 151 -11.84 -4.26 17.06
C ASN A 151 -12.47 -4.39 18.44
N ALA A 152 -13.63 -5.04 18.56
CA ALA A 152 -14.23 -5.34 19.86
C ALA A 152 -13.31 -6.25 20.70
N ALA A 153 -12.78 -7.32 20.11
CA ALA A 153 -11.87 -8.23 20.79
C ALA A 153 -10.55 -7.53 21.21
N LEU A 154 -9.96 -6.72 20.33
CA LEU A 154 -8.75 -5.95 20.65
C LEU A 154 -8.98 -4.86 21.69
N LYS A 155 -10.16 -4.24 21.72
CA LYS A 155 -10.55 -3.30 22.77
C LYS A 155 -10.60 -3.98 24.14
N GLU A 156 -11.13 -5.20 24.21
CA GLU A 156 -11.14 -6.00 25.46
C GLU A 156 -9.72 -6.41 25.87
N VAL A 157 -8.88 -6.85 24.93
CA VAL A 157 -7.46 -7.12 25.19
C VAL A 157 -6.78 -5.91 25.81
N ARG A 158 -6.95 -4.72 25.21
CA ARG A 158 -6.38 -3.46 25.72
C ARG A 158 -6.87 -3.11 27.12
N ALA A 159 -8.17 -3.28 27.39
CA ALA A 159 -8.74 -2.96 28.69
C ALA A 159 -8.15 -3.87 29.78
N LEU A 160 -8.12 -5.17 29.53
CA LEU A 160 -7.55 -6.15 30.48
C LEU A 160 -6.04 -5.99 30.64
N SER A 161 -5.30 -5.72 29.55
CA SER A 161 -3.84 -5.61 29.61
C SER A 161 -3.37 -4.33 30.30
N ALA A 162 -4.18 -3.26 30.28
CA ALA A 162 -3.89 -2.02 31.00
C ALA A 162 -3.88 -2.19 32.54
N GLU A 163 -4.48 -3.26 33.06
CA GLU A 163 -4.49 -3.60 34.49
C GLU A 163 -3.33 -4.53 34.89
N LEU A 164 -2.52 -4.99 33.93
CA LEU A 164 -1.37 -5.85 34.19
C LEU A 164 -0.10 -5.03 34.40
N PRO A 165 0.82 -5.44 35.29
CA PRO A 165 2.10 -4.78 35.50
C PRO A 165 3.13 -5.13 34.41
N VAL A 166 2.70 -5.22 33.15
CA VAL A 166 3.56 -5.57 32.01
C VAL A 166 4.04 -4.29 31.32
N SER A 167 5.35 -4.12 31.21
CA SER A 167 5.95 -3.00 30.48
C SER A 167 5.84 -3.20 28.97
N CYS A 168 5.60 -2.11 28.23
CA CYS A 168 5.76 -2.13 26.78
C CYS A 168 7.25 -2.31 26.41
N ALA A 169 7.61 -3.39 25.72
CA ALA A 169 9.01 -3.63 25.33
C ALA A 169 9.51 -2.63 24.28
N ASN A 170 8.62 -2.21 23.39
CA ASN A 170 8.91 -1.28 22.29
C ASN A 170 7.90 -0.13 22.32
N PRO A 171 8.02 0.84 23.26
CA PRO A 171 7.12 1.97 23.33
C PRO A 171 7.19 2.76 22.03
N ASP A 172 6.02 3.13 21.51
CA ASP A 172 5.95 4.06 20.39
C ASP A 172 6.70 5.33 20.76
N GLN A 173 7.74 5.64 19.99
CA GLN A 173 8.30 6.98 19.99
C GLN A 173 7.37 7.84 19.13
N GLU A 174 6.39 8.48 19.77
CA GLU A 174 5.71 9.61 19.14
C GLU A 174 6.75 10.71 18.92
N ILE A 175 7.26 10.82 17.71
CA ILE A 175 8.08 11.96 17.32
C ILE A 175 7.12 13.11 17.10
N PRO A 176 7.03 14.11 18.01
CA PRO A 176 6.14 15.24 17.80
C PRO A 176 6.54 15.92 16.49
N MET A 177 5.58 15.99 15.55
CA MET A 177 5.81 16.74 14.32
C MET A 177 5.86 18.22 14.63
N SER A 178 6.84 18.91 14.06
CA SER A 178 6.81 20.37 14.06
C SER A 178 5.62 20.88 13.24
N ALA A 179 5.06 22.03 13.63
CA ALA A 179 4.00 22.69 12.85
C ALA A 179 4.44 22.96 11.39
N ALA A 180 5.73 23.19 11.17
CA ALA A 180 6.30 23.33 9.83
C ALA A 180 6.22 22.03 9.02
N ALA A 181 6.44 20.87 9.63
CA ALA A 181 6.28 19.57 8.97
C ALA A 181 4.81 19.34 8.56
N VAL A 182 3.86 19.68 9.44
CA VAL A 182 2.41 19.63 9.16
C VAL A 182 2.03 20.53 7.98
N ALA A 183 2.51 21.79 7.98
CA ALA A 183 2.21 22.74 6.91
C ALA A 183 2.77 22.30 5.54
N ASN A 184 3.86 21.55 5.54
CA ASN A 184 4.53 21.05 4.34
C ASN A 184 4.00 19.68 3.85
N SER A 185 3.19 18.98 4.65
CA SER A 185 2.57 17.72 4.25
C SER A 185 1.48 17.94 3.19
N LYS A 186 1.83 17.70 1.93
CA LYS A 186 0.94 17.79 0.77
C LYS A 186 1.11 16.55 -0.09
N LEU A 187 0.02 16.07 -0.70
CA LEU A 187 0.10 14.90 -1.58
C LEU A 187 0.96 15.19 -2.81
N SER A 188 0.89 16.39 -3.38
CA SER A 188 1.77 16.81 -4.49
C SER A 188 3.26 16.65 -4.14
N LYS A 189 3.67 17.05 -2.93
CA LYS A 189 5.04 16.83 -2.45
C LYS A 189 5.37 15.34 -2.36
N GLY A 190 4.49 14.52 -1.78
CA GLY A 190 4.68 13.07 -1.74
C GLY A 190 4.80 12.43 -3.12
N LEU A 191 4.01 12.90 -4.10
CA LEU A 191 4.04 12.47 -5.49
C LEU A 191 5.39 12.79 -6.14
N ASP A 192 5.89 14.02 -5.99
CA ASP A 192 7.20 14.44 -6.52
C ASP A 192 8.36 13.69 -5.85
N MET A 193 8.30 13.48 -4.53
CA MET A 193 9.28 12.69 -3.79
C MET A 193 9.38 11.28 -4.35
N VAL A 194 8.26 10.57 -4.46
CA VAL A 194 8.23 9.21 -5.01
C VAL A 194 8.70 9.19 -6.46
N PHE A 195 8.24 10.15 -7.27
CA PHE A 195 8.58 10.23 -8.69
C PHE A 195 10.09 10.42 -8.91
N ALA A 196 10.68 11.43 -8.27
CA ALA A 196 12.11 11.70 -8.36
C ALA A 196 12.93 10.53 -7.83
N THR A 197 12.56 10.00 -6.66
CA THR A 197 13.33 8.94 -5.99
C THR A 197 13.31 7.65 -6.80
N ALA A 198 12.14 7.22 -7.30
CA ALA A 198 12.06 5.97 -8.04
C ALA A 198 12.81 5.99 -9.38
N TYR A 199 13.00 7.18 -9.97
CA TYR A 199 13.84 7.41 -11.15
C TYR A 199 15.28 7.83 -10.80
N GLN A 200 15.58 8.01 -9.51
CA GLN A 200 16.89 8.44 -8.99
C GLN A 200 17.40 9.73 -9.63
N SER A 201 16.51 10.69 -9.90
CA SER A 201 16.87 11.97 -10.51
C SER A 201 15.89 13.07 -10.17
N CYS A 202 16.39 14.28 -9.92
CA CYS A 202 15.58 15.48 -9.74
C CYS A 202 15.03 16.03 -11.07
N ARG A 203 15.79 15.85 -12.16
CA ARG A 203 15.46 16.39 -13.48
C ARG A 203 14.12 15.89 -14.03
N VAL A 204 13.66 14.72 -13.58
CA VAL A 204 12.37 14.17 -13.99
C VAL A 204 11.18 15.03 -13.57
N LEU A 205 11.35 15.88 -12.55
CA LEU A 205 10.33 16.85 -12.10
C LEU A 205 10.20 18.05 -13.05
N ASP A 206 11.28 18.37 -13.77
CA ASP A 206 11.36 19.50 -14.71
C ASP A 206 10.96 19.10 -16.14
N LEU A 207 10.88 17.80 -16.43
CA LEU A 207 10.44 17.32 -17.74
C LEU A 207 8.96 17.69 -17.98
N PRO A 208 8.60 18.13 -19.20
CA PRO A 208 7.21 18.40 -19.51
C PRO A 208 6.39 17.11 -19.39
N PRO A 209 5.10 17.21 -19.01
CA PRO A 209 4.23 16.05 -18.98
C PRO A 209 4.10 15.44 -20.37
N MET A 210 4.03 14.12 -20.44
CA MET A 210 3.85 13.39 -21.68
C MET A 210 2.52 13.78 -22.35
N ASP A 211 2.47 13.58 -23.66
CA ASP A 211 1.29 13.79 -24.48
C ASP A 211 1.18 12.75 -25.60
N SER A 212 0.21 12.93 -26.50
CA SER A 212 -0.03 12.04 -27.62
C SER A 212 1.21 11.87 -28.54
N THR A 213 2.09 12.86 -28.61
CA THR A 213 3.31 12.82 -29.45
C THR A 213 4.49 12.11 -28.80
N THR A 214 4.45 11.92 -27.48
CA THR A 214 5.52 11.22 -26.76
C THR A 214 5.60 9.76 -27.25
N PRO A 215 6.78 9.24 -27.65
CA PRO A 215 6.91 7.89 -28.15
C PRO A 215 6.72 6.84 -27.05
N ASN A 216 6.33 5.62 -27.44
CA ASN A 216 6.27 4.48 -26.53
C ASN A 216 7.70 4.06 -26.09
N ILE A 217 7.81 3.53 -24.87
CA ILE A 217 9.00 2.81 -24.44
C ILE A 217 9.19 1.53 -25.29
N GLN A 218 10.45 1.20 -25.58
CA GLN A 218 10.88 0.00 -26.28
C GLN A 218 11.45 -1.02 -25.27
N GLY A 219 11.60 -2.29 -25.67
CA GLY A 219 12.18 -3.32 -24.81
C GLY A 219 11.31 -3.75 -23.62
N VAL A 220 10.04 -3.32 -23.57
CA VAL A 220 9.02 -3.81 -22.64
C VAL A 220 8.00 -4.63 -23.42
N THR A 221 7.73 -5.86 -22.98
CA THR A 221 6.81 -6.78 -23.66
C THR A 221 5.76 -7.31 -22.71
N ARG A 222 4.50 -7.38 -23.17
CA ARG A 222 3.44 -8.10 -22.45
C ARG A 222 3.62 -9.59 -22.67
N VAL A 223 3.90 -10.34 -21.60
CA VAL A 223 4.17 -11.79 -21.65
C VAL A 223 2.95 -12.64 -21.28
N GLY A 224 1.86 -12.01 -20.88
CA GLY A 224 0.61 -12.71 -20.59
C GLY A 224 -0.42 -11.84 -19.89
N THR A 225 -1.32 -12.50 -19.18
CA THR A 225 -2.33 -11.91 -18.33
C THR A 225 -2.18 -12.47 -16.91
N HIS A 226 -2.50 -11.67 -15.91
CA HIS A 226 -2.56 -12.11 -14.51
C HIS A 226 -3.66 -13.17 -14.32
N SER A 227 -3.57 -13.94 -13.23
CA SER A 227 -4.47 -15.09 -12.97
C SER A 227 -5.94 -14.70 -12.86
N ASP A 228 -6.22 -13.42 -12.57
CA ASP A 228 -7.55 -12.84 -12.55
C ASP A 228 -8.15 -12.58 -13.95
N GLY A 229 -7.36 -12.73 -15.02
CA GLY A 229 -7.79 -12.49 -16.39
C GLY A 229 -7.92 -11.02 -16.79
N ILE A 230 -7.57 -10.07 -15.91
CA ILE A 230 -7.79 -8.63 -16.14
C ILE A 230 -6.50 -7.96 -16.60
N GLY A 231 -5.46 -8.04 -15.79
CA GLY A 231 -4.22 -7.28 -15.98
C GLY A 231 -3.23 -7.91 -16.94
N GLY A 232 -2.52 -7.11 -17.73
CA GLY A 232 -1.39 -7.62 -18.53
C GLY A 232 -0.10 -7.73 -17.71
N LYS A 233 0.56 -8.89 -17.75
CA LYS A 233 1.92 -9.12 -17.21
C LYS A 233 2.97 -8.55 -18.16
N ARG A 234 3.94 -7.79 -17.67
CA ARG A 234 5.00 -7.19 -18.51
C ARG A 234 6.40 -7.53 -18.02
N LEU A 235 7.34 -7.68 -18.94
CA LEU A 235 8.77 -7.83 -18.67
C LEU A 235 9.58 -6.81 -19.46
N VAL A 236 10.73 -6.43 -18.90
CA VAL A 236 11.78 -5.73 -19.64
C VAL A 236 12.62 -6.78 -20.36
N THR A 237 12.34 -7.00 -21.64
CA THR A 237 13.00 -8.00 -22.49
C THR A 237 14.30 -7.47 -23.12
N ASP A 238 14.44 -6.15 -23.23
CA ASP A 238 15.68 -5.48 -23.65
C ASP A 238 15.90 -4.25 -22.77
N VAL A 239 16.77 -4.40 -21.76
CA VAL A 239 17.09 -3.34 -20.80
C VAL A 239 17.70 -2.12 -21.49
N LYS A 240 18.56 -2.31 -22.50
CA LYS A 240 19.24 -1.20 -23.18
C LYS A 240 18.26 -0.41 -24.03
N ALA A 241 17.39 -1.09 -24.79
CA ALA A 241 16.32 -0.43 -25.54
C ALA A 241 15.35 0.30 -24.60
N ALA A 242 14.99 -0.30 -23.47
CA ALA A 242 14.15 0.34 -22.46
C ALA A 242 14.81 1.59 -21.89
N GLN A 243 16.05 1.53 -21.41
CA GLN A 243 16.78 2.70 -20.90
C GLN A 243 16.90 3.83 -21.93
N ASN A 244 17.20 3.51 -23.19
CA ASN A 244 17.42 4.50 -24.25
C ASN A 244 16.12 5.17 -24.73
N SER A 245 14.99 4.47 -24.63
CA SER A 245 13.68 4.96 -25.06
C SER A 245 12.82 5.52 -23.93
N HIS A 246 13.14 5.20 -22.67
CA HIS A 246 12.38 5.61 -21.50
C HIS A 246 12.45 7.13 -21.29
N TYR A 247 11.31 7.81 -21.43
CA TYR A 247 11.16 9.26 -21.37
C TYR A 247 11.85 9.92 -20.15
N TYR A 248 11.68 9.32 -18.96
CA TYR A 248 12.25 9.82 -17.70
C TYR A 248 13.63 9.26 -17.33
N MET A 249 14.27 8.43 -18.17
CA MET A 249 15.60 7.86 -17.85
C MET A 249 16.64 8.15 -18.93
N ARG A 250 16.22 8.30 -20.18
CA ARG A 250 17.12 8.59 -21.30
C ARG A 250 17.92 9.86 -21.02
N GLY A 251 19.24 9.75 -21.10
CA GLY A 251 20.15 10.88 -20.87
C GLY A 251 20.31 11.32 -19.41
N ILE A 252 19.84 10.53 -18.43
CA ILE A 252 20.03 10.79 -16.99
C ILE A 252 21.19 9.96 -16.40
N ALA A 253 21.48 8.79 -16.99
CA ALA A 253 22.51 7.85 -16.51
C ALA A 253 23.93 8.43 -16.43
N SER A 254 24.18 9.62 -17.00
CA SER A 254 25.46 10.32 -16.96
C SER A 254 25.60 11.35 -15.83
N GLU A 255 24.55 11.63 -15.06
CA GLU A 255 24.49 12.81 -14.18
C GLU A 255 24.69 12.50 -12.68
N SER A 256 24.66 11.24 -12.26
CA SER A 256 24.82 10.90 -10.83
C SER A 256 25.39 9.50 -10.59
N SER A 257 26.03 9.31 -9.44
CA SER A 257 26.36 7.98 -8.89
C SER A 257 25.10 7.18 -8.54
N CYS A 258 23.93 7.81 -8.56
CA CYS A 258 22.63 7.23 -8.30
C CYS A 258 21.97 6.79 -9.60
N THR A 259 22.58 5.84 -10.29
CA THR A 259 22.03 5.34 -11.57
C THR A 259 21.15 4.12 -11.32
N LYS A 260 19.88 4.22 -11.72
CA LYS A 260 18.99 3.07 -11.78
C LYS A 260 19.28 2.25 -13.04
N THR A 261 19.69 1.00 -12.88
CA THR A 261 20.05 0.12 -13.99
C THR A 261 18.85 -0.58 -14.62
N THR A 262 17.79 -0.85 -13.86
CA THR A 262 16.58 -1.49 -14.38
C THR A 262 15.41 -0.49 -14.42
N PRO A 263 14.85 -0.18 -15.60
CA PRO A 263 13.71 0.71 -15.70
C PRO A 263 12.52 0.22 -14.87
N LEU A 264 11.89 1.13 -14.15
CA LEU A 264 10.59 0.87 -13.52
C LEU A 264 9.54 0.79 -14.63
N ILE A 265 8.70 -0.24 -14.61
CA ILE A 265 7.61 -0.39 -15.58
C ILE A 265 6.26 -0.43 -14.86
N TYR A 266 5.19 -0.28 -15.63
CA TYR A 266 3.86 -0.54 -15.13
C TYR A 266 3.61 -2.05 -15.17
N ASP A 267 3.21 -2.63 -14.04
CA ASP A 267 2.64 -3.97 -13.98
C ASP A 267 1.32 -3.92 -13.24
N TYR A 268 0.30 -4.59 -13.77
CA TYR A 268 -1.00 -4.64 -13.12
C TYR A 268 -0.89 -5.42 -11.81
N GLY A 269 -1.42 -4.88 -10.72
CA GLY A 269 -1.23 -5.45 -9.39
C GLY A 269 0.21 -5.35 -8.86
N GLY A 270 1.12 -4.69 -9.58
CA GLY A 270 2.47 -4.34 -9.13
C GLY A 270 2.43 -3.63 -7.77
N LYS A 271 3.08 -4.18 -6.74
CA LYS A 271 3.12 -3.58 -5.40
C LYS A 271 4.48 -2.96 -5.12
N VAL A 272 4.49 -1.96 -4.25
CA VAL A 272 5.74 -1.43 -3.70
C VAL A 272 6.27 -2.37 -2.63
N PHE A 273 7.58 -2.56 -2.57
CA PHE A 273 8.18 -3.32 -1.48
C PHE A 273 8.18 -2.46 -0.22
N THR A 274 7.84 -3.07 0.93
CA THR A 274 7.77 -2.37 2.21
C THR A 274 8.56 -3.15 3.26
N SER A 275 9.35 -2.47 4.08
CA SER A 275 10.05 -3.09 5.21
C SER A 275 10.26 -2.07 6.32
N GLY A 276 9.74 -2.36 7.51
CA GLY A 276 9.70 -1.41 8.62
C GLY A 276 9.02 -0.09 8.19
N ASN A 277 9.72 1.04 8.33
CA ASN A 277 9.27 2.36 7.87
C ASN A 277 9.75 2.73 6.45
N THR A 278 10.24 1.76 5.67
CA THR A 278 10.82 2.00 4.33
C THR A 278 9.92 1.51 3.21
N ILE A 279 9.77 2.31 2.16
CA ILE A 279 9.17 1.95 0.86
C ILE A 279 10.29 1.84 -0.19
N SER A 280 10.22 0.83 -1.06
CA SER A 280 11.20 0.64 -2.14
C SER A 280 10.55 0.37 -3.49
N PHE A 281 11.08 1.05 -4.50
CA PHE A 281 10.80 0.84 -5.93
C PHE A 281 11.98 0.17 -6.65
N PHE A 282 12.92 -0.40 -5.89
CA PHE A 282 14.13 -1.06 -6.38
C PHE A 282 14.11 -2.56 -6.14
N LYS A 283 13.11 -3.04 -5.39
CA LYS A 283 12.89 -4.45 -5.07
C LYS A 283 11.52 -4.85 -5.58
N ASN A 284 11.45 -6.05 -6.12
CA ASN A 284 10.20 -6.62 -6.59
C ASN A 284 9.39 -7.13 -5.38
N ALA A 285 8.14 -6.69 -5.24
CA ALA A 285 7.22 -7.18 -4.21
C ALA A 285 6.46 -8.47 -4.62
N GLY A 286 6.85 -9.11 -5.73
CA GLY A 286 6.47 -10.46 -6.14
C GLY A 286 5.03 -10.62 -6.67
N SER A 287 4.41 -9.59 -7.25
CA SER A 287 2.97 -9.62 -7.60
C SER A 287 2.61 -10.05 -9.03
N GLY A 288 3.57 -10.51 -9.84
CA GLY A 288 3.21 -11.33 -11.01
C GLY A 288 4.23 -11.48 -12.13
N THR A 289 5.35 -10.75 -12.07
CA THR A 289 6.52 -10.94 -12.94
C THR A 289 7.82 -10.70 -12.16
N GLU A 290 8.98 -11.03 -12.73
CA GLU A 290 10.29 -10.67 -12.16
C GLU A 290 10.62 -9.19 -12.30
N ALA A 291 9.83 -8.42 -13.06
CA ALA A 291 10.09 -7.01 -13.30
C ALA A 291 9.80 -6.14 -12.07
N LEU A 292 10.53 -5.02 -11.97
CA LEU A 292 10.20 -3.93 -11.06
C LEU A 292 8.93 -3.22 -11.59
N GLY A 293 7.78 -3.75 -11.21
CA GLY A 293 6.47 -3.25 -11.61
C GLY A 293 5.75 -2.54 -10.47
N VAL A 294 5.22 -1.34 -10.74
CA VAL A 294 4.28 -0.67 -9.83
C VAL A 294 2.94 -0.43 -10.52
N ASP A 295 1.84 -0.77 -9.85
CA ASP A 295 0.51 -0.43 -10.30
C ASP A 295 0.13 1.02 -9.98
N CYS A 296 -1.03 1.44 -10.48
CA CYS A 296 -1.53 2.78 -10.29
C CYS A 296 -1.76 3.15 -8.81
N SER A 297 -2.26 2.21 -8.01
CA SER A 297 -2.67 2.48 -6.64
C SER A 297 -1.51 2.39 -5.65
N GLY A 298 -0.54 1.53 -5.92
CA GLY A 298 0.74 1.46 -5.21
C GLY A 298 1.51 2.76 -5.32
N TYR A 299 1.53 3.39 -6.49
CA TYR A 299 2.16 4.72 -6.63
C TYR A 299 1.42 5.80 -5.81
N VAL A 300 0.10 5.92 -5.97
CA VAL A 300 -0.68 6.93 -5.24
C VAL A 300 -0.59 6.71 -3.72
N ALA A 301 -0.72 5.47 -3.25
CA ALA A 301 -0.68 5.12 -1.85
C ALA A 301 0.72 5.30 -1.23
N ALA A 302 1.78 4.93 -1.96
CA ALA A 302 3.15 5.26 -1.55
C ALA A 302 3.37 6.77 -1.43
N SER A 303 2.80 7.56 -2.33
CA SER A 303 2.90 9.03 -2.30
C SER A 303 2.17 9.64 -1.11
N ILE A 304 1.04 9.05 -0.69
CA ILE A 304 0.34 9.41 0.55
C ILE A 304 1.25 9.14 1.76
N ALA A 305 1.84 7.94 1.82
CA ALA A 305 2.74 7.56 2.91
C ALA A 305 4.01 8.42 2.97
N VAL A 306 4.65 8.68 1.83
CA VAL A 306 5.85 9.54 1.74
C VAL A 306 5.52 11.01 1.97
N GLY A 307 4.29 11.45 1.69
CA GLY A 307 3.79 12.78 2.03
C GLY A 307 3.52 13.00 3.52
N GLY A 308 3.60 11.95 4.35
CA GLY A 308 3.24 12.01 5.77
C GLY A 308 1.73 12.19 5.98
N LEU A 309 0.91 11.67 5.08
CA LEU A 309 -0.54 11.81 5.10
C LEU A 309 -1.18 10.52 5.64
N ARG A 310 -2.05 10.65 6.65
CA ARG A 310 -2.77 9.51 7.22
C ARG A 310 -4.02 9.22 6.39
N TYR A 311 -4.45 7.97 6.37
CA TYR A 311 -5.80 7.62 5.90
C TYR A 311 -6.86 7.87 6.98
N LYS A 312 -6.48 7.76 8.25
CA LYS A 312 -7.37 7.83 9.41
C LYS A 312 -6.66 8.49 10.61
N PRO A 313 -7.33 9.38 11.38
CA PRO A 313 -6.76 9.94 12.60
C PRO A 313 -6.35 8.86 13.61
N GLY A 314 -5.24 9.08 14.31
CA GLY A 314 -4.75 8.16 15.34
C GLY A 314 -4.10 6.88 14.81
N LEU A 315 -4.17 6.61 13.51
CA LEU A 315 -3.46 5.49 12.90
C LEU A 315 -2.07 5.91 12.44
N ALA A 316 -1.06 5.07 12.68
CA ALA A 316 0.29 5.30 12.19
C ALA A 316 0.32 5.30 10.66
N ASN A 317 1.24 6.03 10.04
CA ASN A 317 1.40 6.03 8.58
C ASN A 317 2.37 4.92 8.15
N LYS A 318 1.88 3.68 8.19
CA LYS A 318 2.67 2.48 7.94
C LYS A 318 2.93 2.30 6.44
N PRO A 319 4.16 1.97 5.99
CA PRO A 319 4.44 1.65 4.60
C PRO A 319 3.53 0.58 3.99
N ILE A 320 3.11 -0.41 4.78
CA ILE A 320 2.22 -1.49 4.31
C ILE A 320 0.89 -0.96 3.75
N TYR A 321 0.45 0.23 4.18
CA TYR A 321 -0.73 0.90 3.63
C TYR A 321 -0.53 1.43 2.21
N ALA A 322 0.68 1.37 1.66
CA ALA A 322 0.91 1.60 0.23
C ALA A 322 0.23 0.53 -0.67
N ASN A 323 -0.40 -0.49 -0.09
CA ASN A 323 -1.10 -1.55 -0.82
C ASN A 323 -2.58 -1.26 -1.13
N GLN A 324 -3.12 -0.06 -0.83
CA GLN A 324 -4.53 0.26 -1.10
C GLN A 324 -4.94 0.00 -2.55
N GLY A 325 -6.14 -0.54 -2.74
CA GLY A 325 -6.75 -0.75 -4.06
C GLY A 325 -7.32 0.54 -4.66
N ALA A 326 -7.35 0.64 -5.99
CA ALA A 326 -7.85 1.81 -6.72
C ALA A 326 -9.31 2.19 -6.37
N SER A 327 -10.18 1.20 -6.16
CA SER A 327 -11.59 1.43 -5.83
C SER A 327 -11.81 2.14 -4.49
N LYS A 328 -10.84 2.04 -3.56
CA LYS A 328 -10.92 2.71 -2.26
C LYS A 328 -10.89 4.24 -2.39
N TYR A 329 -10.42 4.77 -3.51
CA TYR A 329 -10.38 6.20 -3.79
C TYR A 329 -11.65 6.74 -4.47
N MET A 330 -12.65 5.89 -4.72
CA MET A 330 -13.93 6.32 -5.29
C MET A 330 -14.85 6.92 -4.22
N ASP A 331 -14.79 6.38 -2.99
CA ASP A 331 -15.60 6.84 -1.87
C ASP A 331 -14.77 6.74 -0.59
N ALA A 332 -14.30 7.90 -0.11
CA ALA A 332 -13.44 7.97 1.06
C ALA A 332 -14.15 7.47 2.32
N ALA A 333 -15.44 7.78 2.45
CA ALA A 333 -16.22 7.38 3.61
C ALA A 333 -16.44 5.86 3.64
N LYS A 334 -16.80 5.26 2.50
CA LYS A 334 -16.94 3.80 2.40
C LYS A 334 -15.62 3.05 2.60
N SER A 335 -14.49 3.68 2.33
CA SER A 335 -13.19 3.03 2.47
C SER A 335 -12.55 3.21 3.85
N GLY A 336 -13.26 3.85 4.80
CA GLY A 336 -12.71 4.17 6.12
C GLY A 336 -11.64 5.27 6.09
N PHE A 337 -11.44 5.95 4.96
CA PHE A 337 -10.44 6.99 4.77
C PHE A 337 -10.92 8.32 5.35
N THR A 338 -11.08 8.39 6.68
CA THR A 338 -11.66 9.56 7.36
C THR A 338 -10.79 10.81 7.32
N CYS A 339 -9.51 10.70 6.95
CA CYS A 339 -8.64 11.84 6.62
C CYS A 339 -8.76 12.33 5.18
N PHE A 340 -9.58 11.65 4.38
CA PHE A 340 -9.97 12.08 3.05
C PHE A 340 -11.45 12.46 3.04
N GLU A 341 -11.83 13.24 2.05
CA GLU A 341 -13.22 13.56 1.74
C GLU A 341 -13.44 13.53 0.24
N ASN A 342 -14.61 13.08 -0.20
CA ASN A 342 -15.02 13.27 -1.59
C ASN A 342 -15.15 14.77 -1.89
N VAL A 343 -14.56 15.20 -3.00
CA VAL A 343 -14.49 16.61 -3.40
C VAL A 343 -15.89 17.19 -3.58
N THR A 344 -16.14 18.33 -2.94
CA THR A 344 -17.29 19.20 -3.25
C THR A 344 -16.82 20.30 -4.19
N VAL A 345 -17.45 20.41 -5.35
CA VAL A 345 -17.22 21.52 -6.29
C VAL A 345 -18.06 22.73 -5.87
N THR A 346 -17.47 23.91 -5.96
CA THR A 346 -18.09 25.19 -5.64
C THR A 346 -18.06 26.10 -6.88
N PRO A 347 -18.73 27.27 -6.86
CA PRO A 347 -18.70 28.18 -8.01
C PRO A 347 -17.30 28.68 -8.39
N LEU A 348 -16.33 28.61 -7.46
CA LEU A 348 -14.98 29.14 -7.64
C LEU A 348 -13.90 28.05 -7.69
N VAL A 349 -14.19 26.86 -7.16
CA VAL A 349 -13.19 25.81 -6.98
C VAL A 349 -13.79 24.47 -7.37
N SER A 350 -13.15 23.78 -8.31
CA SER A 350 -13.54 22.44 -8.74
C SER A 350 -12.61 21.38 -8.15
N ILE A 351 -11.48 21.15 -8.81
CA ILE A 351 -10.41 20.24 -8.39
C ILE A 351 -9.19 21.03 -7.89
N LYS A 352 -8.28 20.35 -7.17
CA LYS A 352 -7.01 20.89 -6.66
C LYS A 352 -5.86 19.92 -6.92
N GLU A 353 -4.64 20.45 -6.94
CA GLU A 353 -3.43 19.63 -6.93
C GLU A 353 -3.44 18.70 -5.72
N GLY A 354 -3.08 17.44 -5.93
CA GLY A 354 -3.17 16.39 -4.93
C GLY A 354 -4.57 15.82 -4.70
N ASP A 355 -5.59 16.19 -5.48
CA ASP A 355 -6.81 15.39 -5.54
C ASP A 355 -6.50 14.02 -6.17
N VAL A 356 -7.09 12.97 -5.61
CA VAL A 356 -6.96 11.60 -6.12
C VAL A 356 -8.24 11.21 -6.85
N VAL A 357 -8.10 10.67 -8.05
CA VAL A 357 -9.21 10.23 -8.90
C VAL A 357 -9.23 8.71 -8.96
N GLY A 358 -10.25 8.09 -8.38
CA GLY A 358 -10.46 6.65 -8.40
C GLY A 358 -11.54 6.24 -9.39
N VAL A 359 -11.32 5.16 -10.12
CA VAL A 359 -12.33 4.38 -10.83
C VAL A 359 -12.08 2.89 -10.57
N SER A 360 -13.04 2.03 -10.89
CA SER A 360 -12.83 0.59 -10.77
C SER A 360 -11.65 0.12 -11.64
N GLY A 361 -10.58 -0.32 -10.97
CA GLY A 361 -9.35 -0.85 -11.56
C GLY A 361 -8.26 0.18 -11.89
N HIS A 362 -8.47 1.48 -11.66
CA HIS A 362 -7.44 2.49 -11.92
C HIS A 362 -7.55 3.71 -10.99
N VAL A 363 -6.40 4.27 -10.59
CA VAL A 363 -6.34 5.49 -9.79
C VAL A 363 -5.20 6.38 -10.26
N LEU A 364 -5.37 7.69 -10.12
CA LEU A 364 -4.36 8.68 -10.45
C LEU A 364 -4.48 9.88 -9.50
N ALA A 365 -3.51 10.77 -9.52
CA ALA A 365 -3.60 12.04 -8.80
C ALA A 365 -3.45 13.24 -9.75
N ILE A 366 -4.02 14.37 -9.35
CA ILE A 366 -3.85 15.65 -10.05
C ILE A 366 -2.47 16.23 -9.67
N ASP A 367 -1.59 16.35 -10.66
CA ASP A 367 -0.24 16.92 -10.49
C ASP A 367 -0.29 18.45 -10.56
N LYS A 368 -0.86 19.00 -11.63
CA LYS A 368 -0.97 20.44 -11.89
C LYS A 368 -2.32 20.80 -12.48
N ILE A 369 -2.79 22.00 -12.19
CA ILE A 369 -4.04 22.56 -12.72
C ILE A 369 -3.75 23.87 -13.43
N GLY A 370 -4.25 23.98 -14.66
CA GLY A 370 -4.28 25.23 -15.41
C GLY A 370 -5.27 26.25 -14.84
N ALA A 371 -5.28 27.45 -15.38
CA ALA A 371 -6.17 28.52 -14.92
C ALA A 371 -7.66 28.19 -15.14
N ASP A 372 -7.98 27.39 -16.15
CA ASP A 372 -9.34 26.92 -16.46
C ASP A 372 -9.33 25.41 -16.72
N PRO A 373 -9.28 24.57 -15.66
CA PRO A 373 -9.03 23.12 -15.79
C PRO A 373 -10.02 22.40 -16.70
N PHE A 374 -11.27 22.89 -16.76
CA PHE A 374 -12.35 22.29 -17.53
C PHE A 374 -12.80 23.14 -18.73
N ALA A 375 -12.04 24.18 -19.10
CA ALA A 375 -12.37 25.09 -20.20
C ALA A 375 -13.75 25.78 -20.07
N LEU A 376 -14.17 26.11 -18.84
CA LEU A 376 -15.46 26.71 -18.50
C LEU A 376 -15.59 28.19 -18.93
N ALA A 377 -14.50 28.84 -19.35
CA ALA A 377 -14.53 30.19 -19.89
C ALA A 377 -15.28 30.28 -21.24
N ASN A 378 -15.33 29.17 -21.99
CA ASN A 378 -16.01 29.10 -23.28
C ASN A 378 -17.51 28.77 -23.16
N ILE A 379 -17.96 28.39 -21.97
CA ILE A 379 -19.36 28.08 -21.68
C ILE A 379 -20.06 29.37 -21.27
N LYS A 380 -21.29 29.59 -21.76
CA LYS A 380 -22.08 30.80 -21.47
C LYS A 380 -23.35 30.52 -20.69
N THR A 381 -23.86 29.30 -20.76
CA THR A 381 -25.16 28.94 -20.18
C THR A 381 -25.11 27.59 -19.47
N VAL A 382 -26.06 27.35 -18.56
CA VAL A 382 -26.24 26.05 -17.89
C VAL A 382 -26.46 24.91 -18.91
N ALA A 383 -27.20 25.17 -20.00
CA ALA A 383 -27.51 24.17 -21.01
C ALA A 383 -26.24 23.65 -21.73
N GLU A 384 -25.29 24.55 -21.97
CA GLU A 384 -24.00 24.23 -22.58
C GLU A 384 -23.09 23.38 -21.67
N CYS A 385 -23.35 23.27 -20.36
CA CYS A 385 -22.56 22.38 -19.50
C CYS A 385 -22.56 20.93 -20.00
N SER A 386 -23.64 20.49 -20.67
CA SER A 386 -23.75 19.15 -21.24
C SER A 386 -22.80 18.89 -22.42
N THR A 387 -22.29 19.93 -23.09
CA THR A 387 -21.43 19.85 -24.29
C THR A 387 -19.94 19.79 -23.95
N LEU A 388 -19.60 19.88 -22.67
CA LEU A 388 -18.24 19.90 -22.16
C LEU A 388 -17.44 18.69 -22.65
N ASN A 389 -16.22 18.95 -23.14
CA ASN A 389 -15.36 17.97 -23.77
C ASN A 389 -13.94 18.03 -23.21
N TYR A 390 -13.36 16.85 -22.93
CA TYR A 390 -12.03 16.70 -22.37
C TYR A 390 -10.88 17.25 -23.23
N LYS A 391 -11.10 17.45 -24.54
CA LYS A 391 -10.06 17.92 -25.47
C LYS A 391 -9.42 19.26 -25.08
N ASN A 392 -10.15 20.09 -24.33
CA ASN A 392 -9.68 21.41 -23.90
C ASN A 392 -9.32 21.45 -22.41
N PHE A 393 -9.30 20.30 -21.71
CA PHE A 393 -8.94 20.29 -20.29
C PHE A 393 -7.46 20.62 -20.10
N ASP A 394 -7.20 21.58 -19.22
CA ASP A 394 -5.85 22.03 -18.86
C ASP A 394 -5.48 21.48 -17.47
N ILE A 395 -5.22 20.18 -17.46
CA ILE A 395 -4.91 19.42 -16.25
C ILE A 395 -3.73 18.50 -16.58
N VAL A 396 -2.79 18.38 -15.64
CA VAL A 396 -1.74 17.36 -15.66
C VAL A 396 -2.04 16.36 -14.55
N ILE A 397 -2.00 15.09 -14.91
CA ILE A 397 -2.13 13.98 -13.96
C ILE A 397 -0.80 13.29 -13.77
N VAL A 398 -0.71 12.57 -12.66
CA VAL A 398 0.39 11.67 -12.36
C VAL A 398 -0.16 10.30 -11.97
N GLN A 399 0.43 9.23 -12.52
CA GLN A 399 -0.08 7.87 -12.42
C GLN A 399 1.00 6.83 -12.70
N SER A 400 0.70 5.55 -12.47
CA SER A 400 1.38 4.43 -13.12
C SER A 400 0.35 3.69 -13.98
N SER A 401 0.61 3.50 -15.27
CA SER A 401 -0.41 3.00 -16.20
C SER A 401 0.21 2.28 -17.41
N PRO A 402 -0.58 1.51 -18.18
CA PRO A 402 -0.07 0.85 -19.38
C PRO A 402 0.21 1.82 -20.55
N SER A 403 -0.05 3.12 -20.37
CA SER A 403 0.21 4.14 -21.39
C SER A 403 1.68 4.15 -21.80
N LYS A 404 1.92 4.57 -23.04
CA LYS A 404 3.26 4.67 -23.64
C LYS A 404 4.09 3.38 -23.57
N GLY A 405 3.45 2.23 -23.73
CA GLY A 405 4.10 0.92 -23.68
C GLY A 405 4.34 0.39 -22.26
N GLY A 406 3.74 0.99 -21.23
CA GLY A 406 3.90 0.59 -19.84
C GLY A 406 5.18 1.14 -19.20
N ILE A 407 5.48 2.41 -19.46
CA ILE A 407 6.67 3.15 -18.98
C ILE A 407 6.75 3.26 -17.43
N GLY A 408 5.76 2.76 -16.70
CA GLY A 408 5.68 2.89 -15.24
C GLY A 408 5.07 4.23 -14.85
N MET A 409 5.69 4.88 -13.86
CA MET A 409 5.20 6.13 -13.33
C MET A 409 5.37 7.26 -14.36
N ASN A 410 4.35 8.08 -14.53
CA ASN A 410 4.39 9.16 -15.50
C ASN A 410 3.50 10.34 -15.12
N LYS A 411 3.88 11.51 -15.61
CA LYS A 411 3.07 12.72 -15.69
C LYS A 411 2.51 12.86 -17.10
N TYR A 412 1.21 13.07 -17.26
CA TYR A 412 0.52 13.06 -18.56
C TYR A 412 -0.48 14.22 -18.65
N LYS A 413 -0.51 14.93 -19.79
CA LYS A 413 -1.59 15.87 -20.11
C LYS A 413 -2.94 15.14 -20.17
N VAL A 414 -3.91 15.60 -19.40
CA VAL A 414 -5.22 14.93 -19.27
C VAL A 414 -5.94 14.81 -20.61
N LYS A 415 -5.96 15.88 -21.42
CA LYS A 415 -6.67 15.86 -22.71
C LYS A 415 -6.21 14.72 -23.64
N ASP A 416 -4.92 14.37 -23.59
CA ASP A 416 -4.33 13.32 -24.40
C ASP A 416 -4.55 11.94 -23.74
N TYR A 417 -4.32 11.83 -22.44
CA TYR A 417 -4.56 10.58 -21.69
C TYR A 417 -6.01 10.10 -21.76
N LEU A 418 -6.99 11.01 -21.67
CA LEU A 418 -8.41 10.66 -21.72
C LEU A 418 -8.86 10.16 -23.10
N ALA A 419 -8.07 10.32 -24.15
CA ALA A 419 -8.29 9.62 -25.41
C ALA A 419 -8.08 8.10 -25.27
N GLU A 420 -7.15 7.69 -24.40
CA GLU A 420 -6.73 6.28 -24.17
C GLU A 420 -7.54 5.56 -23.07
N SER A 421 -8.28 6.28 -22.22
CA SER A 421 -8.95 5.72 -21.03
C SER A 421 -10.42 6.12 -20.92
N SER A 422 -11.34 5.20 -21.25
CA SER A 422 -12.79 5.48 -21.26
C SER A 422 -13.36 5.77 -19.86
N LYS A 423 -13.02 4.97 -18.84
CA LYS A 423 -13.50 5.18 -17.46
C LYS A 423 -13.04 6.51 -16.87
N MET A 424 -11.75 6.84 -17.03
CA MET A 424 -11.23 8.13 -16.57
C MET A 424 -11.84 9.29 -17.36
N LYS A 425 -12.08 9.11 -18.66
CA LYS A 425 -12.74 10.13 -19.50
C LYS A 425 -14.13 10.45 -18.96
N THR A 426 -14.92 9.43 -18.63
CA THR A 426 -16.22 9.61 -17.98
C THR A 426 -16.07 10.38 -16.66
N ALA A 427 -15.16 9.95 -15.77
CA ALA A 427 -14.96 10.58 -14.47
C ALA A 427 -14.63 12.08 -14.59
N PHE A 428 -13.67 12.45 -15.44
CA PHE A 428 -13.25 13.85 -15.63
C PHE A 428 -14.30 14.69 -16.35
N VAL A 429 -14.99 14.16 -17.36
CA VAL A 429 -16.07 14.89 -18.06
C VAL A 429 -17.23 15.15 -17.12
N GLU A 430 -17.66 14.16 -16.34
CA GLU A 430 -18.74 14.33 -15.37
C GLU A 430 -18.33 15.28 -14.22
N MET A 431 -17.09 15.24 -13.74
CA MET A 431 -16.58 16.23 -12.80
C MET A 431 -16.61 17.65 -13.40
N GLY A 432 -16.17 17.81 -14.65
CA GLY A 432 -16.22 19.10 -15.35
C GLY A 432 -17.64 19.62 -15.55
N LYS A 433 -18.61 18.74 -15.83
CA LYS A 433 -20.05 19.09 -15.89
C LYS A 433 -20.55 19.58 -14.54
N ASN A 434 -20.21 18.90 -13.44
CA ASN A 434 -20.57 19.33 -12.10
C ASN A 434 -19.93 20.69 -11.74
N ALA A 435 -18.67 20.91 -12.11
CA ALA A 435 -18.01 22.21 -11.94
C ALA A 435 -18.70 23.33 -12.74
N CYS A 436 -19.11 23.04 -13.98
CA CYS A 436 -19.88 23.96 -14.81
C CYS A 436 -21.23 24.31 -14.16
N LEU A 437 -21.98 23.31 -13.70
CA LEU A 437 -23.25 23.53 -13.01
C LEU A 437 -23.07 24.34 -11.73
N ALA A 438 -22.04 24.04 -10.92
CA ALA A 438 -21.73 24.79 -9.71
C ALA A 438 -21.45 26.27 -10.00
N LYS A 439 -20.67 26.56 -11.05
CA LYS A 439 -20.37 27.92 -11.52
C LYS A 439 -21.65 28.68 -11.93
N PHE A 440 -22.44 28.13 -12.85
CA PHE A 440 -23.58 28.86 -13.42
C PHE A 440 -24.82 28.90 -12.52
N GLN A 441 -25.00 27.91 -11.63
CA GLN A 441 -26.12 27.88 -10.69
C GLN A 441 -25.76 28.49 -9.34
N TYR A 442 -24.49 28.88 -9.13
CA TYR A 442 -23.97 29.38 -7.86
C TYR A 442 -24.24 28.41 -6.68
N LYS A 443 -24.02 27.11 -6.92
CA LYS A 443 -24.30 26.04 -5.96
C LYS A 443 -23.05 25.24 -5.60
N TRP A 444 -23.09 24.64 -4.42
CA TRP A 444 -22.10 23.64 -4.00
C TRP A 444 -22.64 22.28 -4.38
N ILE A 445 -21.86 21.52 -5.14
CA ILE A 445 -22.28 20.22 -5.65
C ILE A 445 -21.24 19.21 -5.17
N LYS A 446 -21.68 18.19 -4.44
CA LYS A 446 -20.87 17.02 -4.11
C LYS A 446 -21.22 15.93 -5.12
N PRO A 447 -20.39 15.69 -6.14
CA PRO A 447 -20.71 14.68 -7.14
C PRO A 447 -20.83 13.30 -6.48
N ALA A 448 -21.83 12.54 -6.89
CA ALA A 448 -22.08 11.20 -6.40
C ALA A 448 -22.03 10.22 -7.57
N SER A 449 -21.21 9.19 -7.47
CA SER A 449 -21.14 8.10 -8.43
C SER A 449 -20.68 6.82 -7.74
N SER A 450 -21.19 5.67 -8.20
CA SER A 450 -20.69 4.35 -7.83
C SER A 450 -19.48 3.92 -8.66
N ASP A 451 -19.17 4.62 -9.75
CA ASP A 451 -18.23 4.16 -10.78
C ASP A 451 -16.92 4.95 -10.78
N TRP A 452 -16.95 6.14 -10.19
CA TRP A 452 -15.80 7.01 -10.06
C TRP A 452 -15.90 7.91 -8.82
N GLY A 453 -14.77 8.46 -8.40
CA GLY A 453 -14.73 9.47 -7.35
C GLY A 453 -13.47 10.32 -7.38
N PHE A 454 -13.59 11.52 -6.82
CA PHE A 454 -12.47 12.41 -6.56
C PHE A 454 -12.41 12.60 -5.05
N VAL A 455 -11.27 12.28 -4.43
CA VAL A 455 -11.06 12.44 -3.00
C VAL A 455 -9.90 13.38 -2.73
N ARG A 456 -10.01 14.15 -1.65
CA ARG A 456 -9.03 15.13 -1.21
C ARG A 456 -8.65 14.86 0.23
N HIS A 457 -7.35 14.88 0.52
CA HIS A 457 -6.87 14.78 1.89
C HIS A 457 -7.17 16.08 2.66
N LYS A 458 -7.69 15.97 3.88
CA LYS A 458 -8.10 17.12 4.72
C LYS A 458 -6.93 17.95 5.23
N ARG A 459 -5.77 17.31 5.42
CA ARG A 459 -4.52 17.89 5.95
C ARG A 459 -4.70 18.61 7.30
N THR A 460 -5.64 18.15 8.11
CA THR A 460 -5.75 18.56 9.50
C THR A 460 -4.61 17.94 10.31
N ALA A 461 -4.31 18.48 11.50
CA ALA A 461 -3.16 18.07 12.30
C ALA A 461 -3.20 16.58 12.67
N GLU A 462 -4.39 16.06 12.99
CA GLU A 462 -4.63 14.65 13.31
C GLU A 462 -4.48 13.72 12.09
N CYS A 463 -4.52 14.28 10.88
CA CYS A 463 -4.41 13.57 9.61
C CYS A 463 -3.03 13.63 8.97
N VAL A 464 -2.04 14.21 9.64
CA VAL A 464 -0.66 14.19 9.19
C VAL A 464 0.23 13.55 10.25
N THR A 465 1.33 12.95 9.82
CA THR A 465 2.29 12.30 10.71
C THR A 465 3.66 12.20 10.04
N ALA A 466 4.63 11.61 10.74
CA ALA A 466 5.93 11.33 10.16
C ALA A 466 5.77 10.53 8.86
N ARG A 467 6.54 10.90 7.84
CA ARG A 467 6.48 10.23 6.55
C ARG A 467 7.19 8.87 6.59
N ALA A 468 6.76 7.99 5.70
CA ALA A 468 7.57 6.84 5.31
C ALA A 468 8.86 7.33 4.62
N VAL A 469 9.94 6.59 4.83
CA VAL A 469 11.23 6.82 4.16
C VAL A 469 11.26 6.01 2.88
N MET A 470 11.91 6.52 1.83
CA MET A 470 12.15 5.71 0.64
C MET A 470 13.59 5.21 0.59
N GLU A 471 13.76 3.96 0.17
CA GLU A 471 15.07 3.47 -0.25
C GLU A 471 15.60 4.37 -1.39
N GLY A 472 16.87 4.75 -1.35
CA GLY A 472 17.48 5.61 -2.38
C GLY A 472 17.10 7.10 -2.34
N GLU A 473 16.35 7.58 -1.34
CA GLU A 473 15.93 8.99 -1.27
C GLU A 473 17.10 9.99 -1.15
N SER A 474 18.24 9.55 -0.62
CA SER A 474 19.45 10.39 -0.49
C SER A 474 19.90 10.99 -1.83
N CYS A 475 19.62 10.31 -2.94
CA CYS A 475 19.97 10.72 -4.29
C CYS A 475 19.17 11.89 -4.83
N THR A 476 17.99 12.15 -4.27
CA THR A 476 17.07 13.19 -4.75
C THR A 476 16.76 14.23 -3.70
N LYS A 477 17.33 14.11 -2.49
CA LYS A 477 17.10 15.04 -1.37
C LYS A 477 17.29 16.52 -1.73
N ALA A 478 18.14 16.85 -2.70
CA ALA A 478 18.43 18.23 -3.11
C ALA A 478 17.24 18.95 -3.79
N CYS A 479 16.25 18.23 -4.32
CA CYS A 479 15.09 18.81 -5.00
C CYS A 479 13.75 18.57 -4.30
N LEU A 480 13.77 18.05 -3.06
CA LEU A 480 12.58 17.61 -2.32
C LEU A 480 12.26 18.48 -1.10
#